data_AF-A0A846F5J3-F1
#
_entry.id   AF-A0A846F5J3-F1
#
_cell.length_a   1.000
_cell.length_b   1.000
_cell.length_c   1.000
_cell.angle_alpha   90.00
_cell.angle_beta   90.00
_cell.angle_gamma   90.00
#
_symmetry.space_group_name_H-M   'P 1'
#
loop_
_entity.id
_entity.type
_entity.pdbx_description
1 polymer ?
#
loop_
_entity_poly.entity_id
_entity_poly.type
_entity_poly.pdbx_seq_one_letter_code
_entity_poly.pdbx_strand_id
1 'polypeptide(L)'
;MIPRQDLAVVLKKCASLLKDTGVGFIALATRKSFYVDFYEQYLQIFKEGKGEGFTSAEDVIESLDECGIQHQIHRIFYEEPIKADDHAALEHYIKHEATVNCFNKDKETEQLSESHEITLEELLSYPEMEQYLNSLLRNSVYYFPEEVLLISFNAN
;
A
#
# COMPACT_ATOMS: atom_id res chain seq x y z
N MET A 1 3.28 -10.25 -3.88
CA MET A 1 3.32 -9.69 -2.50
C MET A 1 3.55 -10.82 -1.50
N ILE A 2 4.28 -10.65 -0.39
CA ILE A 2 4.41 -11.71 0.63
C ILE A 2 3.09 -11.81 1.40
N PRO A 3 2.40 -12.97 1.39
CA PRO A 3 1.18 -13.16 2.17
C PRO A 3 1.46 -12.93 3.66
N ARG A 4 0.53 -12.27 4.38
CA ARG A 4 0.72 -11.95 5.80
C ARG A 4 1.02 -13.21 6.63
N GLN A 5 0.39 -14.34 6.30
CA GLN A 5 0.61 -15.62 6.99
C GLN A 5 2.04 -16.16 6.88
N ASP A 6 2.80 -15.74 5.87
CA ASP A 6 4.16 -16.23 5.63
C ASP A 6 5.24 -15.30 6.18
N LEU A 7 4.87 -14.09 6.64
CA LEU A 7 5.82 -13.05 7.05
C LEU A 7 6.77 -13.53 8.15
N ALA A 8 6.25 -14.07 9.26
CA ALA A 8 7.08 -14.52 10.37
C ALA A 8 8.09 -15.61 9.94
N VAL A 9 7.63 -16.59 9.14
CA VAL A 9 8.49 -17.69 8.64
C VAL A 9 9.59 -17.13 7.74
N VAL A 10 9.24 -16.24 6.81
CA VAL A 10 10.18 -15.62 5.88
C VAL A 10 11.18 -14.72 6.61
N LEU A 11 10.71 -13.86 7.51
CA LEU A 11 11.56 -12.93 8.27
C LEU A 11 12.54 -13.67 9.18
N LYS A 12 12.09 -14.73 9.86
CA LYS A 12 12.97 -15.58 10.66
C LYS A 12 14.06 -16.23 9.82
N LYS A 13 13.70 -16.74 8.63
CA LYS A 13 14.67 -17.31 7.69
C LYS A 13 15.65 -16.25 7.21
N CYS A 14 15.19 -15.08 6.78
CA CYS A 14 16.03 -13.96 6.37
C CYS A 14 17.01 -13.56 7.47
N ALA A 15 16.53 -13.38 8.71
CA ALA A 15 17.38 -13.05 9.85
C ALA A 15 18.44 -14.11 10.13
N SER A 16 18.09 -15.40 10.05
CA SER A 16 19.04 -16.51 10.27
C SER A 16 20.14 -16.61 9.22
N LEU A 17 19.93 -16.03 8.04
CA LEU A 17 20.90 -16.01 6.92
C LEU A 17 21.81 -14.79 6.96
N LEU A 18 21.52 -13.79 7.80
CA LEU A 18 22.42 -12.66 8.01
C LEU A 18 23.65 -13.12 8.79
N LYS A 19 24.82 -12.60 8.40
CA LYS A 19 26.04 -12.74 9.22
C LYS A 19 25.88 -11.91 10.49
N ASP A 20 26.75 -12.12 11.49
CA ASP A 20 26.75 -11.38 12.76
C ASP A 20 26.80 -9.83 12.60
N THR A 21 27.31 -9.35 11.46
CA THR A 21 27.38 -7.92 11.09
C THR A 21 26.39 -7.49 10.00
N GLY A 22 25.55 -8.42 9.53
CA GLY A 22 24.59 -8.17 8.47
C GLY A 22 23.33 -7.50 9.00
N VAL A 23 22.86 -6.46 8.31
CA VAL A 23 21.64 -5.72 8.66
C VAL A 23 20.60 -5.93 7.56
N GLY A 24 19.37 -6.24 7.96
CA GLY A 24 18.23 -6.29 7.05
C GLY A 24 17.49 -4.96 7.03
N PHE A 25 17.02 -4.55 5.86
CA PHE A 25 16.19 -3.36 5.69
C PHE A 25 14.91 -3.72 4.94
N ILE A 26 13.78 -3.22 5.41
CA ILE A 26 12.47 -3.31 4.77
C ILE A 26 11.90 -1.91 4.72
N ALA A 27 11.60 -1.41 3.53
CA ALA A 27 10.84 -0.19 3.35
C ALA A 27 9.45 -0.57 2.85
N LEU A 28 8.42 -0.21 3.62
CA LEU A 28 7.04 -0.56 3.26
C LEU A 28 6.06 0.54 3.67
N ALA A 29 5.01 0.71 2.88
CA ALA A 29 3.91 1.60 3.18
C ALA A 29 3.15 1.15 4.44
N THR A 30 2.72 2.11 5.24
CA THR A 30 1.85 1.87 6.40
C THR A 30 0.39 1.77 5.96
N ARG A 31 -0.47 1.37 6.89
CA ARG A 31 -1.94 1.45 6.69
C ARG A 31 -2.45 2.89 6.52
N LYS A 32 -1.62 3.92 6.76
CA LYS A 32 -1.96 5.34 6.55
C LYS A 32 -1.52 5.89 5.20
N SER A 33 -0.78 5.12 4.40
CA SER A 33 -0.49 5.47 3.02
C SER A 33 -1.76 5.40 2.17
N PHE A 34 -1.90 6.34 1.24
CA PHE A 34 -3.02 6.43 0.33
C PHE A 34 -3.23 5.12 -0.42
N TYR A 35 -2.17 4.51 -0.97
CA TYR A 35 -2.33 3.24 -1.69
C TYR A 35 -2.94 2.11 -0.86
N VAL A 36 -2.58 2.03 0.43
CA VAL A 36 -3.09 0.98 1.33
C VAL A 36 -4.53 1.29 1.71
N ASP A 37 -4.80 2.51 2.17
CA ASP A 37 -6.13 2.92 2.59
C ASP A 37 -7.12 2.95 1.42
N PHE A 38 -6.74 3.47 0.26
CA PHE A 38 -7.56 3.48 -0.94
C PHE A 38 -7.99 2.08 -1.37
N TYR A 39 -7.10 1.08 -1.28
CA TYR A 39 -7.48 -0.30 -1.58
C TYR A 39 -8.48 -0.86 -0.56
N GLU A 40 -8.30 -0.56 0.72
CA GLU A 40 -9.27 -0.95 1.75
C GLU A 40 -10.64 -0.29 1.47
N GLN A 41 -10.69 1.01 1.15
CA GLN A 41 -11.92 1.68 0.74
C GLN A 41 -12.53 1.03 -0.50
N TYR A 42 -11.72 0.69 -1.50
CA TYR A 42 -12.15 -0.01 -2.69
C TYR A 42 -12.78 -1.37 -2.38
N LEU A 43 -12.16 -2.18 -1.51
CA LEU A 43 -12.70 -3.47 -1.09
C LEU A 43 -14.04 -3.28 -0.37
N GLN A 44 -14.15 -2.30 0.53
CA GLN A 44 -15.41 -2.03 1.25
C GLN A 44 -16.53 -1.62 0.30
N ILE A 45 -16.27 -0.69 -0.61
CA ILE A 45 -17.29 -0.07 -1.47
C ILE A 45 -17.68 -1.01 -2.62
N PHE A 46 -16.71 -1.65 -3.28
CA PHE A 46 -16.95 -2.37 -4.53
C PHE A 46 -16.95 -3.90 -4.37
N LYS A 47 -16.45 -4.42 -3.24
CA LYS A 47 -16.34 -5.87 -2.99
C LYS A 47 -17.04 -6.32 -1.71
N GLU A 48 -17.88 -5.49 -1.10
CA GLU A 48 -18.58 -5.80 0.16
C GLU A 48 -17.59 -6.18 1.29
N GLY A 49 -16.40 -5.57 1.28
CA GLY A 49 -15.31 -5.88 2.20
C GLY A 49 -14.61 -7.22 1.95
N LYS A 50 -14.92 -7.93 0.85
CA LYS A 50 -14.28 -9.20 0.49
C LYS A 50 -13.00 -8.96 -0.29
N GLY A 51 -11.91 -9.57 0.18
CA GLY A 51 -10.60 -9.51 -0.46
C GLY A 51 -9.51 -9.49 0.59
N GLU A 52 -8.28 -9.79 0.19
CA GLU A 52 -7.13 -9.66 1.07
C GLU A 52 -6.46 -8.31 0.84
N GLY A 53 -6.49 -7.46 1.87
CA GLY A 53 -5.75 -6.21 1.91
C GLY A 53 -4.24 -6.35 1.70
N PHE A 54 -3.58 -5.20 1.59
CA PHE A 54 -2.13 -5.15 1.41
C PHE A 54 -1.36 -5.44 2.69
N THR A 55 -0.25 -6.15 2.56
CA THR A 55 0.74 -6.23 3.63
C THR A 55 1.30 -4.81 3.86
N SER A 56 1.19 -4.35 5.09
CA SER A 56 1.62 -3.05 5.59
C SER A 56 2.91 -3.17 6.41
N ALA A 57 3.58 -2.05 6.64
CA ALA A 57 4.76 -2.00 7.50
C ALA A 57 4.46 -2.47 8.93
N GLU A 58 3.25 -2.20 9.42
CA GLU A 58 2.79 -2.69 10.72
C GLU A 58 2.74 -4.22 10.78
N ASP A 59 2.27 -4.90 9.71
CA ASP A 59 2.28 -6.37 9.65
C ASP A 59 3.70 -6.94 9.76
N VAL A 60 4.70 -6.23 9.21
CA VAL A 60 6.11 -6.60 9.29
C VAL A 60 6.65 -6.42 10.71
N ILE A 61 6.32 -5.30 11.37
CA ILE A 61 6.72 -5.02 12.75
C ILE A 61 6.17 -6.08 13.70
N GLU A 62 4.87 -6.36 13.60
CA GLU A 62 4.19 -7.39 14.39
C GLU A 62 4.89 -8.76 14.21
N SER A 63 5.23 -9.12 12.96
CA SER A 63 5.93 -10.37 12.66
C SER A 63 7.38 -10.42 13.19
N LEU A 64 8.10 -9.30 13.18
CA LEU A 64 9.45 -9.21 13.77
C LEU A 64 9.39 -9.37 15.30
N ASP A 65 8.41 -8.74 15.95
CA ASP A 65 8.17 -8.86 17.38
C ASP A 65 7.83 -10.30 17.79
N GLU A 66 6.93 -10.97 17.04
CA GLU A 66 6.60 -12.38 17.23
C GLU A 66 7.82 -13.30 17.10
N CYS A 67 8.76 -12.96 16.22
CA CYS A 67 10.00 -13.69 16.04
C CYS A 67 11.06 -13.37 17.10
N GLY A 68 10.83 -12.39 17.98
CA GLY A 68 11.82 -11.88 18.93
C GLY A 68 13.00 -11.17 18.27
N ILE A 69 12.82 -10.64 17.06
CA ILE A 69 13.87 -9.97 16.29
C ILE A 69 13.87 -8.48 16.65
N GLN A 70 14.98 -8.02 17.25
CA GLN A 70 15.19 -6.61 17.55
C GLN A 70 15.29 -5.79 16.26
N HIS A 71 14.58 -4.66 16.24
CA HIS A 71 14.49 -3.80 15.07
C HIS A 71 14.40 -2.33 15.45
N GLN A 72 14.74 -1.46 14.50
CA GLN A 72 14.62 -0.01 14.59
C GLN A 72 13.74 0.48 13.45
N ILE A 73 12.96 1.53 13.73
CA ILE A 73 12.00 2.08 12.78
C ILE A 73 12.36 3.53 12.50
N HIS A 74 12.52 3.86 11.22
CA HIS A 74 12.56 5.23 10.74
C HIS A 74 11.34 5.51 9.89
N ARG A 75 10.62 6.59 10.21
CA ARG A 75 9.37 6.95 9.54
C ARG A 75 9.60 8.06 8.53
N ILE A 76 9.11 7.85 7.31
CA ILE A 76 9.13 8.80 6.21
C ILE A 76 7.69 9.14 5.87
N PHE A 77 7.36 10.43 5.82
CA PHE A 77 6.03 10.92 5.48
C PHE A 77 6.14 11.99 4.40
N TYR A 78 5.30 11.89 3.38
CA TYR A 78 5.16 12.89 2.33
C TYR A 78 3.72 12.92 1.81
N GLU A 79 3.37 13.94 1.04
CA GLU A 79 2.10 14.01 0.32
C GLU A 79 2.40 14.23 -1.15
N GLU A 80 1.74 13.49 -2.04
CA GLU A 80 1.81 13.70 -3.48
C GLU A 80 0.72 14.71 -3.89
N PRO A 81 1.08 15.92 -4.38
CA PRO A 81 0.12 16.95 -4.74
C PRO A 81 -0.28 16.84 -6.22
N ILE A 82 -1.56 16.68 -6.51
CA ILE A 82 -2.11 16.68 -7.89
C ILE A 82 -3.20 17.73 -8.00
N LYS A 83 -3.11 18.62 -8.99
CA LYS A 83 -4.13 19.65 -9.18
C LYS A 83 -5.45 19.01 -9.63
N ALA A 84 -6.56 19.49 -9.08
CA ALA A 84 -7.88 18.95 -9.39
C ALA A 84 -8.33 19.20 -10.85
N ASP A 85 -7.78 20.22 -11.51
CA ASP A 85 -8.04 20.49 -12.93
C ASP A 85 -7.15 19.67 -13.87
N ASP A 86 -6.12 18.99 -13.34
CA ASP A 86 -5.29 18.04 -14.09
C ASP A 86 -5.90 16.64 -14.03
N HIS A 87 -7.06 16.50 -14.69
CA HIS A 87 -7.79 15.24 -14.74
C HIS A 87 -6.95 14.07 -15.26
N ALA A 88 -6.03 14.32 -16.20
CA ALA A 88 -5.17 13.28 -16.75
C ALA A 88 -4.16 12.77 -15.72
N ALA A 89 -3.52 13.66 -14.95
CA ALA A 89 -2.62 13.26 -13.86
C ALA A 89 -3.38 12.55 -12.73
N LEU A 90 -4.57 13.05 -12.37
CA LEU A 90 -5.40 12.46 -11.32
C LEU A 90 -5.87 11.05 -11.70
N GLU A 91 -6.41 10.89 -12.92
CA GLU A 91 -6.81 9.59 -13.43
C GLU A 91 -5.60 8.66 -13.54
N HIS A 92 -4.44 9.15 -14.01
CA HIS A 92 -3.25 8.31 -14.08
C HIS A 92 -2.80 7.82 -12.70
N TYR A 93 -2.74 8.70 -11.71
CA TYR A 93 -2.30 8.35 -10.35
C TYR A 93 -3.24 7.33 -9.69
N ILE A 94 -4.56 7.56 -9.77
CA ILE A 94 -5.55 6.68 -9.15
C ILE A 94 -5.66 5.36 -9.94
N LYS A 95 -5.78 5.41 -11.27
CA LYS A 95 -5.94 4.23 -12.12
C LYS A 95 -4.65 3.42 -12.16
N HIS A 96 -3.57 4.00 -12.68
CA HIS A 96 -2.40 3.21 -13.01
C HIS A 96 -1.59 2.87 -11.77
N GLU A 97 -1.31 3.86 -10.92
CA GLU A 97 -0.49 3.60 -9.74
C GLU A 97 -1.32 2.91 -8.65
N ALA A 98 -2.43 3.52 -8.23
CA ALA A 98 -3.17 3.02 -7.07
C ALA A 98 -4.01 1.77 -7.32
N THR A 99 -4.45 1.50 -8.56
CA THR A 99 -5.19 0.26 -8.89
C THR A 99 -4.37 -0.75 -9.70
N VAL A 100 -3.90 -0.40 -10.91
CA VAL A 100 -3.33 -1.40 -11.83
C VAL A 100 -1.98 -1.92 -11.34
N ASN A 101 -1.07 -1.04 -10.90
CA ASN A 101 0.26 -1.43 -10.44
C ASN A 101 0.20 -2.04 -9.03
N CYS A 102 -0.66 -1.53 -8.16
CA CYS A 102 -0.80 -2.04 -6.80
C CYS A 102 -1.67 -3.32 -6.70
N PHE A 103 -2.83 -3.38 -7.36
CA PHE A 103 -3.80 -4.48 -7.16
C PHE A 103 -3.45 -5.74 -7.95
N ASN A 104 -2.56 -5.65 -8.95
CA ASN A 104 -2.05 -6.82 -9.65
C ASN A 104 -1.09 -7.62 -8.76
N LYS A 105 -1.67 -8.34 -7.80
CA LYS A 105 -1.10 -9.56 -7.26
C LYS A 105 -1.04 -10.56 -8.42
N ASP A 106 0.17 -10.77 -8.94
CA ASP A 106 0.57 -11.93 -9.74
C ASP A 106 -0.17 -12.13 -11.07
N LYS A 107 0.34 -11.54 -12.16
CA LYS A 107 -0.09 -11.86 -13.53
C LYS A 107 1.09 -12.13 -14.47
N GLU A 108 1.73 -13.29 -14.31
CA GLU A 108 2.26 -14.06 -15.46
C GLU A 108 1.18 -14.98 -16.07
N THR A 109 -0.01 -15.05 -15.49
CA THR A 109 -1.11 -15.83 -16.07
C THR A 109 -2.43 -15.11 -15.85
N GLU A 110 -3.21 -15.07 -16.93
CA GLU A 110 -4.47 -14.35 -17.15
C GLU A 110 -4.28 -12.88 -17.49
N GLN A 111 -4.25 -12.55 -18.77
CA GLN A 111 -4.54 -11.18 -19.22
C GLN A 111 -5.72 -10.61 -18.42
N LEU A 112 -5.57 -9.38 -17.90
CA LEU A 112 -6.67 -8.55 -17.41
C LEU A 112 -7.61 -8.18 -18.58
N SER A 113 -8.06 -9.16 -19.35
CA SER A 113 -8.98 -8.94 -20.47
C SER A 113 -10.43 -8.86 -20.02
N GLU A 114 -10.73 -8.93 -18.71
CA GLU A 114 -12.12 -8.85 -18.21
C GLU A 114 -12.32 -8.07 -16.89
N SER A 115 -11.27 -7.53 -16.26
CA SER A 115 -11.50 -6.46 -15.28
C SER A 115 -11.84 -5.21 -16.09
N HIS A 116 -13.09 -4.76 -16.03
CA HIS A 116 -13.43 -3.41 -16.45
C HIS A 116 -12.39 -2.47 -15.84
N GLU A 117 -11.63 -1.76 -16.68
CA GLU A 117 -10.73 -0.71 -16.21
C GLU A 117 -11.62 0.34 -15.56
N ILE A 118 -11.73 0.31 -14.23
CA ILE A 118 -12.57 1.24 -13.49
C ILE A 118 -12.02 2.64 -13.76
N THR A 119 -12.83 3.48 -14.40
CA THR A 119 -12.42 4.85 -14.73
C THR A 119 -12.51 5.74 -13.49
N LEU A 120 -11.83 6.89 -13.51
CA LEU A 120 -12.01 7.88 -12.45
C LEU A 120 -13.48 8.32 -12.35
N GLU A 121 -14.18 8.43 -13.49
CA GLU A 121 -15.62 8.73 -13.53
C GLU A 121 -16.44 7.64 -12.85
N GLU A 122 -16.11 6.36 -13.07
CA GLU A 122 -16.79 5.24 -12.41
C GLU A 122 -16.54 5.27 -10.91
N LEU A 123 -15.30 5.50 -10.45
CA LEU A 123 -14.99 5.66 -9.03
C LEU A 123 -15.80 6.79 -8.39
N LEU A 124 -15.83 7.95 -9.04
CA LEU A 124 -16.54 9.14 -8.57
C LEU A 124 -18.06 9.02 -8.69
N SER A 125 -18.59 8.04 -9.44
CA SER A 125 -20.03 7.79 -9.49
C SER A 125 -20.60 7.19 -8.20
N TYR A 126 -19.74 6.69 -7.30
CA TYR A 126 -20.10 6.16 -5.99
C TYR A 126 -19.90 7.25 -4.91
N PRO A 127 -20.98 7.69 -4.22
CA PRO A 127 -20.90 8.78 -3.26
C PRO A 127 -19.86 8.59 -2.15
N GLU A 128 -19.68 7.35 -1.68
CA GLU A 128 -18.71 7.01 -0.64
C GLU A 128 -17.27 7.20 -1.12
N MET A 129 -16.97 6.80 -2.36
CA MET A 129 -15.64 6.95 -2.96
C MET A 129 -15.37 8.40 -3.35
N GLU A 130 -16.37 9.10 -3.88
CA GLU A 130 -16.30 10.54 -4.13
C GLU A 130 -16.01 11.30 -2.83
N GLN A 131 -16.75 11.01 -1.75
CA GLN A 131 -16.53 11.62 -0.45
C GLN A 131 -15.12 11.34 0.09
N TYR A 132 -14.64 10.10 -0.06
CA TYR A 132 -13.29 9.72 0.32
C TYR A 132 -12.22 10.53 -0.43
N LEU A 133 -12.27 10.55 -1.77
CA LEU A 133 -11.29 11.29 -2.57
C LEU A 133 -11.38 12.80 -2.31
N ASN A 134 -12.57 13.36 -2.18
CA ASN A 134 -12.75 14.78 -1.86
C ASN A 134 -12.25 15.16 -0.48
N SER A 135 -12.13 14.21 0.46
CA SER A 135 -11.49 14.48 1.76
C SER A 135 -10.00 14.80 1.64
N LEU A 136 -9.36 14.40 0.54
CA LEU A 136 -7.96 14.67 0.22
C LEU A 136 -7.76 15.99 -0.55
N LEU A 137 -8.84 16.65 -0.95
CA LEU A 137 -8.82 17.89 -1.73
C LEU A 137 -8.68 19.12 -0.82
N ARG A 138 -7.63 19.91 -1.05
CA ARG A 138 -7.38 21.18 -0.33
C ARG A 138 -7.02 22.27 -1.35
N ASN A 139 -7.81 23.34 -1.41
CA ASN A 139 -7.57 24.48 -2.32
C ASN A 139 -7.35 24.06 -3.79
N SER A 140 -8.24 23.21 -4.33
CA SER A 140 -8.16 22.69 -5.71
C SER A 140 -6.93 21.82 -6.01
N VAL A 141 -6.30 21.25 -4.98
CA VAL A 141 -5.19 20.29 -5.09
C VAL A 141 -5.50 19.08 -4.22
N TYR A 142 -5.49 17.88 -4.80
CA TYR A 142 -5.50 16.63 -4.06
C TYR A 142 -4.13 16.41 -3.43
N TYR A 143 -4.11 15.99 -2.17
CA TYR A 143 -2.90 15.62 -1.46
C TYR A 143 -3.02 14.17 -0.99
N PHE A 144 -2.31 13.28 -1.67
CA PHE A 144 -2.32 11.86 -1.36
C PHE A 144 -1.25 11.56 -0.31
N PRO A 145 -1.62 11.26 0.95
CA PRO A 145 -0.66 11.02 2.00
C PRO A 145 0.07 9.70 1.78
N GLU A 146 1.39 9.71 1.95
CA GLU A 146 2.21 8.51 1.92
C GLU A 146 3.05 8.44 3.20
N GLU A 147 2.96 7.32 3.92
CA GLU A 147 3.72 7.06 5.13
C GLU A 147 4.41 5.70 4.98
N VAL A 148 5.74 5.72 4.87
CA VAL A 148 6.60 4.55 4.71
C VAL A 148 7.44 4.37 5.97
N LEU A 149 7.53 3.14 6.48
CA LEU A 149 8.49 2.80 7.52
C LEU A 149 9.68 2.11 6.87
N LEU A 150 10.86 2.67 7.12
CA LEU A 150 12.13 1.99 6.95
C LEU A 150 12.44 1.23 8.24
N ILE A 151 12.22 -0.07 8.20
CA ILE A 151 12.47 -1.00 9.31
C ILE A 151 13.84 -1.62 9.08
N SER A 152 14.73 -1.49 10.07
CA SER A 152 16.02 -2.18 10.07
C SER A 152 16.08 -3.19 11.20
N PHE A 153 16.67 -4.35 10.97
CA PHE A 153 16.79 -5.40 11.98
C PHE A 153 18.17 -6.06 11.92
N ASN A 154 18.61 -6.60 13.06
CA ASN A 154 19.99 -7.07 13.26
C ASN A 154 21.06 -5.96 13.14
N ALA A 155 20.64 -4.69 13.31
CA ALA A 155 21.54 -3.55 13.47
C ALA A 155 22.01 -3.48 14.93
N ASN A 156 23.21 -4.03 15.19
CA ASN A 156 23.93 -3.84 16.45
C ASN A 156 24.59 -2.47 16.52
#